data_AF-A0A8B8N733-F1
#
_entry.id   AF-A0A8B8N733-F1
#
_cell.length_a   1.000
_cell.length_b   1.000
_cell.length_c   1.000
_cell.angle_alpha   90.00
_cell.angle_beta   90.00
_cell.angle_gamma   90.00
#
_symmetry.space_group_name_H-M   'P 1'
#
loop_
_entity.id
_entity.type
_entity.pdbx_description
1 polymer ?
#
loop_
_entity_poly.entity_id
_entity_poly.type
_entity_poly.pdbx_seq_one_letter_code
_entity_poly.pdbx_strand_id
1 'polypeptide(L)'
;MHHSAIAPKRPLLFHVTLSENPPLSLPIPLTPSLAARWHPRSASSFLSCRGDGDALAAARLHRSAPPGSATAGCGGCCLSDEKVRGIVAEDVDVATLGNLCVDIVLNVPALPPPSKEERRAYMEELSASPPDKRYWEAGGNCNTAIGAARLGLNCTAIGHVGNEIYGKFLVDVLQDEGIHMVGINEDANVDNSSASYETLLCWVLVDPLQRHGFCSRADFRKEPAFSWMNKLSAEVKLAITRSKILFCNGYGFDELLPDLITSALDYAVEVGTSIFFDPGPRGKSLSKGTPEERRALRKILQTSDVLLLTSDEAESLTGINDPILAGQELLKQGVRMKWVVVKMGARGSIIITGSSISCAPAFKVNVVDTVGCGDSFGAAIAYGFIHNIPLMNTLALANAVGAATAMGCGAGRNVAKLDQAKELMKASNLNEDDKFWNLVLGEKKDSCEISILSKMVINGKSAQVNRVPLRKVVYELLPELEPARSKSSVTF
;
A
#
# COMPACT_ATOMS: atom_id res chain seq x y z
N MET A 1 -2.55 1.41 28.15
CA MET A 1 -2.94 1.39 26.73
C MET A 1 -4.45 1.38 26.68
N HIS A 2 -5.07 2.53 26.41
CA HIS A 2 -6.53 2.64 26.25
C HIS A 2 -6.80 3.01 24.80
N HIS A 3 -7.41 2.10 24.05
CA HIS A 3 -8.10 2.40 22.80
C HIS A 3 -9.57 2.05 23.03
N SER A 4 -10.38 3.08 23.29
CA SER A 4 -11.84 2.95 23.33
C SER A 4 -12.36 3.28 21.93
N ALA A 5 -12.80 2.26 21.21
CA ALA A 5 -13.58 2.44 19.99
C ALA A 5 -14.95 3.05 20.37
N ILE A 6 -15.29 4.17 19.77
CA ILE A 6 -16.58 4.84 19.94
C ILE A 6 -17.64 4.00 19.22
N ALA A 7 -18.56 3.43 19.98
CA ALA A 7 -19.73 2.70 19.48
C ALA A 7 -20.76 3.67 18.85
N PRO A 8 -21.44 3.29 17.74
CA PRO A 8 -22.60 4.04 17.26
C PRO A 8 -23.81 3.82 18.17
N LYS A 9 -24.59 4.89 18.37
CA LYS A 9 -25.77 4.96 19.26
C LYS A 9 -26.90 4.01 18.84
N ARG A 10 -27.57 3.42 19.84
CA ARG A 10 -28.74 2.52 19.75
C ARG A 10 -29.91 3.13 18.95
N PRO A 11 -30.65 2.33 18.15
CA PRO A 11 -32.01 2.68 17.76
C PRO A 11 -33.05 2.26 18.81
N LEU A 12 -34.14 3.03 18.87
CA LEU A 12 -35.28 2.90 19.77
C LEU A 12 -36.03 1.57 19.56
N LEU A 13 -36.29 0.85 20.66
CA LEU A 13 -37.18 -0.32 20.70
C LEU A 13 -38.65 0.14 20.71
N PHE A 14 -39.41 -0.27 19.70
CA PHE A 14 -40.87 -0.28 19.76
C PHE A 14 -41.33 -1.54 20.51
N HIS A 15 -42.17 -1.35 21.52
CA HIS A 15 -42.89 -2.43 22.21
C HIS A 15 -43.95 -3.04 21.28
N VAL A 16 -43.85 -4.35 21.04
CA VAL A 16 -44.99 -5.18 20.62
C VAL A 16 -45.04 -6.38 21.56
N THR A 17 -46.06 -6.41 22.42
CA THR A 17 -46.50 -7.57 23.17
C THR A 17 -47.29 -8.50 22.26
N LEU A 18 -47.11 -9.82 22.38
CA LEU A 18 -48.07 -10.93 22.11
C LEU A 18 -47.33 -12.25 22.39
N SER A 19 -47.64 -12.92 23.51
CA SER A 19 -48.53 -14.09 23.64
C SER A 19 -47.84 -15.44 23.35
N GLU A 20 -47.75 -16.26 24.39
CA GLU A 20 -47.20 -17.61 24.46
C GLU A 20 -48.00 -18.63 23.61
N ASN A 21 -47.31 -19.58 22.96
CA ASN A 21 -47.61 -21.03 22.88
C ASN A 21 -46.57 -21.82 22.02
N PRO A 22 -46.46 -23.18 22.16
CA PRO A 22 -45.18 -23.92 22.30
C PRO A 22 -44.74 -24.69 21.01
N PRO A 23 -43.64 -25.52 21.02
CA PRO A 23 -42.74 -25.67 19.89
C PRO A 23 -43.11 -26.79 18.91
N LEU A 24 -42.81 -26.57 17.63
CA LEU A 24 -42.66 -27.61 16.62
C LEU A 24 -41.19 -27.70 16.21
N SER A 25 -40.62 -28.87 16.51
CA SER A 25 -39.29 -29.33 16.17
C SER A 25 -39.19 -29.70 14.69
N LEU A 26 -38.14 -29.25 14.00
CA LEU A 26 -37.43 -29.98 12.92
C LEU A 26 -36.03 -29.32 12.72
N PRO A 27 -34.97 -30.10 12.41
CA PRO A 27 -33.59 -29.75 12.72
C PRO A 27 -32.83 -29.01 11.61
N ILE A 28 -31.93 -28.11 12.03
CA ILE A 28 -30.88 -27.48 11.22
C ILE A 28 -29.66 -28.41 11.22
N PRO A 29 -29.01 -28.71 10.07
CA PRO A 29 -27.85 -29.59 10.05
C PRO A 29 -26.61 -28.91 10.61
N LEU A 30 -26.10 -29.46 11.72
CA LEU A 30 -24.78 -29.18 12.29
C LEU A 30 -23.70 -29.88 11.44
N THR A 31 -22.70 -29.12 11.01
CA THR A 31 -21.45 -29.65 10.43
C THR A 31 -20.63 -30.36 11.51
N PRO A 32 -20.10 -31.57 11.27
CA PRO A 32 -19.46 -32.36 12.32
C PRO A 32 -18.04 -31.90 12.65
N SER A 33 -17.74 -31.95 13.95
CA SER A 33 -16.45 -31.75 14.57
C SER A 33 -15.44 -32.85 14.21
N LEU A 34 -14.19 -32.44 13.99
CA LEU A 34 -13.06 -33.33 13.75
C LEU A 34 -12.57 -33.94 15.08
N ALA A 35 -12.96 -35.18 15.32
CA ALA A 35 -12.27 -36.08 16.26
C ALA A 35 -12.42 -37.53 15.80
N ALA A 36 -11.48 -38.03 14.99
CA ALA A 36 -11.30 -39.48 14.84
C ALA A 36 -9.86 -39.83 14.43
N ARG A 37 -9.23 -40.61 15.31
CA ARG A 37 -7.93 -41.28 15.19
C ARG A 37 -7.88 -42.17 13.95
N TRP A 38 -6.75 -42.19 13.24
CA TRP A 38 -6.42 -43.27 12.32
C TRP A 38 -4.98 -43.78 12.55
N HIS A 39 -4.86 -45.09 12.76
CA HIS A 39 -3.62 -45.86 12.76
C HIS A 39 -3.33 -46.40 11.33
N PRO A 40 -2.08 -46.76 11.02
CA PRO A 40 -1.58 -46.87 9.65
C PRO A 40 -1.82 -48.27 9.05
N ARG A 41 -2.02 -48.32 7.74
CA ARG A 41 -1.72 -49.52 6.93
C ARG A 41 -0.97 -49.15 5.67
N SER A 42 0.06 -49.95 5.45
CA SER A 42 1.08 -49.98 4.40
C SER A 42 0.55 -50.31 3.00
N ALA A 43 1.27 -49.78 2.01
CA ALA A 43 1.93 -50.52 0.91
C ALA A 43 1.64 -50.02 -0.52
N SER A 44 2.71 -49.48 -1.12
CA SER A 44 3.17 -49.62 -2.52
C SER A 44 2.28 -49.21 -3.70
N SER A 45 2.72 -48.19 -4.43
CA SER A 45 3.25 -48.38 -5.80
C SER A 45 4.01 -47.15 -6.26
N PHE A 46 5.31 -47.34 -6.52
CA PHE A 46 6.18 -46.38 -7.21
C PHE A 46 5.96 -46.53 -8.72
N LEU A 47 5.72 -45.43 -9.42
CA LEU A 47 5.89 -45.35 -10.87
C LEU A 47 6.85 -44.20 -11.17
N SER A 48 8.04 -44.59 -11.62
CA SER A 48 9.10 -43.74 -12.14
C SER A 48 8.87 -43.58 -13.64
N CYS A 49 8.79 -42.34 -14.13
CA CYS A 49 8.95 -42.06 -15.56
C CYS A 49 10.34 -41.47 -15.78
N ARG A 50 11.22 -42.28 -16.39
CA ARG A 50 12.44 -41.83 -17.07
C ARG A 50 12.06 -41.33 -18.46
N GLY A 51 12.65 -40.22 -18.88
CA GLY A 51 12.71 -39.81 -20.28
C GLY A 51 14.18 -39.66 -20.68
N ASP A 52 14.60 -40.54 -21.58
CA ASP A 52 15.81 -40.43 -22.41
C ASP A 52 15.76 -39.09 -23.19
N GLY A 53 16.85 -38.35 -23.45
CA GLY A 53 18.14 -38.80 -23.93
C GLY A 53 18.16 -38.66 -25.45
N ASP A 54 18.64 -37.52 -25.97
CA ASP A 54 19.17 -37.45 -27.34
C ASP A 54 20.21 -36.33 -27.46
N ALA A 55 21.41 -36.76 -27.86
CA ALA A 55 22.58 -35.95 -28.14
C ALA A 55 22.84 -36.02 -29.65
N LEU A 56 23.16 -34.88 -30.28
CA LEU A 56 23.79 -34.86 -31.60
C LEU A 56 24.77 -33.68 -31.70
N ALA A 57 25.93 -33.99 -32.27
CA ALA A 57 27.18 -33.26 -32.20
C ALA A 57 27.54 -32.57 -33.54
N ALA A 58 28.68 -31.87 -33.49
CA ALA A 58 29.54 -31.35 -34.57
C ALA A 58 29.15 -29.95 -35.13
N ALA A 59 30.08 -29.05 -35.49
CA ALA A 59 31.48 -29.21 -35.88
C ALA A 59 32.32 -27.95 -35.59
N ARG A 60 33.63 -28.17 -35.34
CA ARG A 60 34.71 -27.18 -35.33
C ARG A 60 35.21 -26.92 -36.75
N LEU A 61 35.64 -25.69 -37.05
CA LEU A 61 36.59 -25.40 -38.12
C LEU A 61 37.69 -24.44 -37.62
N HIS A 62 38.93 -24.95 -37.65
CA HIS A 62 40.18 -24.20 -37.50
C HIS A 62 40.66 -23.73 -38.89
N ARG A 63 41.25 -22.52 -38.96
CA ARG A 63 42.35 -22.18 -39.89
C ARG A 63 43.34 -21.23 -39.21
N SER A 64 44.60 -21.34 -39.62
CA SER A 64 45.83 -20.95 -38.94
C SER A 64 46.68 -19.93 -39.73
N ALA A 65 47.19 -18.88 -39.05
CA ALA A 65 48.52 -18.17 -39.12
C ALA A 65 49.10 -17.65 -40.47
N PRO A 66 50.13 -16.72 -40.55
CA PRO A 66 51.22 -16.41 -39.59
C PRO A 66 51.66 -14.88 -39.53
N PRO A 67 52.92 -14.47 -39.19
CA PRO A 67 53.24 -13.68 -37.96
C PRO A 67 53.91 -12.29 -38.18
N GLY A 68 54.01 -11.44 -37.13
CA GLY A 68 54.86 -10.23 -37.17
C GLY A 68 54.87 -9.32 -35.93
N SER A 69 55.95 -9.43 -35.14
CA SER A 69 56.65 -8.44 -34.28
C SER A 69 55.91 -7.46 -33.31
N ALA A 70 56.14 -7.71 -32.02
CA ALA A 70 56.42 -6.83 -30.87
C ALA A 70 56.14 -5.30 -30.93
N THR A 71 55.44 -4.78 -29.90
CA THR A 71 56.02 -4.03 -28.76
C THR A 71 54.94 -3.65 -27.74
N ALA A 72 55.35 -3.47 -26.48
CA ALA A 72 54.53 -3.42 -25.27
C ALA A 72 53.66 -2.15 -25.11
N GLY A 73 52.47 -2.32 -24.51
CA GLY A 73 51.63 -1.22 -24.03
C GLY A 73 50.77 -1.66 -22.84
N CYS A 74 50.84 -0.91 -21.73
CA CYS A 74 50.11 -1.14 -20.48
C CYS A 74 48.60 -1.31 -20.69
N GLY A 75 48.05 -2.42 -20.20
CA GLY A 75 46.62 -2.70 -20.21
C GLY A 75 45.88 -2.02 -19.06
N GLY A 76 45.05 -1.03 -19.39
CA GLY A 76 43.80 -0.79 -18.68
C GLY A 76 42.74 -1.67 -19.32
N CYS A 77 42.14 -2.58 -18.56
CA CYS A 77 41.12 -3.50 -19.08
C CYS A 77 39.73 -2.89 -18.87
N CYS A 78 39.21 -2.29 -19.93
CA CYS A 78 37.79 -2.04 -20.13
C CYS A 78 37.07 -3.39 -20.27
N LEU A 79 36.10 -3.66 -19.41
CA LEU A 79 35.14 -4.74 -19.64
C LEU A 79 34.00 -4.21 -20.52
N SER A 80 33.64 -5.05 -21.48
CA SER A 80 32.95 -4.79 -22.74
C SER A 80 31.45 -4.51 -22.65
N ASP A 81 31.05 -3.48 -23.38
CA ASP A 81 29.72 -2.85 -23.54
C ASP A 81 28.68 -3.64 -24.40
N GLU A 82 28.81 -4.96 -24.56
CA GLU A 82 28.04 -5.72 -25.56
C GLU A 82 26.91 -6.62 -25.02
N LYS A 83 26.41 -6.37 -23.80
CA LYS A 83 25.18 -7.02 -23.30
C LYS A 83 24.07 -6.07 -22.82
N VAL A 84 24.21 -4.76 -23.03
CA VAL A 84 23.21 -3.75 -22.64
C VAL A 84 22.64 -3.04 -23.87
N ARG A 85 22.09 -3.81 -24.83
CA ARG A 85 21.18 -3.25 -25.84
C ARG A 85 20.11 -4.29 -26.14
N GLY A 86 18.90 -4.04 -25.63
CA GLY A 86 17.77 -4.91 -25.97
C GLY A 86 16.48 -4.79 -25.17
N ILE A 87 16.33 -3.87 -24.22
CA ILE A 87 15.00 -3.45 -23.70
C ILE A 87 15.14 -1.96 -23.35
N VAL A 88 14.46 -1.08 -24.10
CA VAL A 88 14.16 0.26 -23.57
C VAL A 88 13.17 0.02 -22.45
N ALA A 89 13.65 -0.12 -21.22
CA ALA A 89 12.80 -0.32 -20.06
C ALA A 89 12.01 0.98 -19.82
N GLU A 90 10.69 0.87 -19.78
CA GLU A 90 9.75 1.98 -19.68
C GLU A 90 9.97 2.81 -18.41
N ASP A 91 9.67 4.12 -18.48
CA ASP A 91 9.69 5.00 -17.30
C ASP A 91 8.70 4.48 -16.24
N VAL A 92 9.12 4.53 -14.96
CA VAL A 92 8.31 4.07 -13.83
C VAL A 92 7.60 5.27 -13.20
N ASP A 93 6.29 5.18 -13.01
CA ASP A 93 5.52 6.22 -12.32
C ASP A 93 5.70 6.11 -10.80
N VAL A 94 5.51 4.90 -10.25
CA VAL A 94 5.56 4.66 -8.81
C VAL A 94 6.44 3.45 -8.49
N ALA A 95 7.48 3.67 -7.71
CA ALA A 95 8.24 2.62 -7.04
C ALA A 95 7.83 2.54 -5.56
N THR A 96 7.44 1.37 -5.04
CA THR A 96 7.21 1.18 -3.60
C THR A 96 8.47 0.59 -2.93
N LEU A 97 8.75 0.96 -1.68
CA LEU A 97 9.94 0.50 -0.94
C LEU A 97 9.59 -0.32 0.31
N GLY A 98 10.02 -1.57 0.31
CA GLY A 98 9.81 -2.52 1.40
C GLY A 98 8.31 -2.82 1.62
N ASN A 99 8.03 -3.49 2.73
CA ASN A 99 6.70 -3.90 3.14
C ASN A 99 5.94 -4.75 2.12
N LEU A 100 6.63 -5.74 1.55
CA LEU A 100 6.03 -6.72 0.64
C LEU A 100 5.66 -7.97 1.44
N CYS A 101 4.38 -8.11 1.77
CA CYS A 101 3.91 -9.21 2.60
C CYS A 101 2.72 -9.95 2.01
N VAL A 102 2.52 -11.19 2.46
CA VAL A 102 1.27 -11.91 2.25
C VAL A 102 0.37 -11.66 3.45
N ASP A 103 -0.80 -11.09 3.17
CA ASP A 103 -1.87 -10.97 4.13
C ASP A 103 -2.64 -12.29 4.19
N ILE A 104 -2.77 -12.83 5.40
CA ILE A 104 -3.56 -14.01 5.72
C ILE A 104 -4.85 -13.51 6.37
N VAL A 105 -5.93 -13.47 5.60
CA VAL A 105 -7.20 -12.90 6.03
C VAL A 105 -8.07 -13.97 6.69
N LEU A 106 -8.33 -13.82 7.99
CA LEU A 106 -9.08 -14.79 8.78
C LEU A 106 -10.20 -14.13 9.58
N ASN A 107 -11.40 -14.72 9.49
CA ASN A 107 -12.48 -14.39 10.40
C ASN A 107 -12.23 -15.09 11.74
N VAL A 108 -12.20 -14.31 12.83
CA VAL A 108 -11.97 -14.78 14.19
C VAL A 108 -13.15 -14.43 15.08
N PRO A 109 -13.45 -15.23 16.13
CA PRO A 109 -14.57 -14.93 17.03
C PRO A 109 -14.35 -13.63 17.83
N ALA A 110 -13.09 -13.28 18.09
CA ALA A 110 -12.68 -12.04 18.73
C ALA A 110 -11.25 -11.68 18.31
N LEU A 111 -10.93 -10.39 18.31
CA LEU A 111 -9.57 -9.91 18.09
C LEU A 111 -8.63 -10.36 19.23
N PRO A 112 -7.31 -10.45 18.97
CA PRO A 112 -6.35 -10.92 19.95
C PRO A 112 -6.38 -10.13 21.26
N PRO A 113 -6.06 -10.78 22.39
CA PRO A 113 -6.05 -10.14 23.69
C PRO A 113 -5.03 -8.99 23.79
N PRO A 114 -5.24 -8.05 24.73
CA PRO A 114 -4.39 -6.87 24.86
C PRO A 114 -3.00 -7.20 25.43
N SER A 115 -2.89 -8.26 26.23
CA SER A 115 -1.60 -8.72 26.81
C SER A 115 -0.65 -9.18 25.71
N LYS A 116 0.64 -8.83 25.83
CA LYS A 116 1.66 -9.21 24.85
C LYS A 116 1.87 -10.73 24.85
N GLU A 117 1.90 -11.33 26.04
CA GLU A 117 2.12 -12.76 26.24
C GLU A 117 0.94 -13.57 25.69
N GLU A 118 -0.29 -13.16 26.01
CA GLU A 118 -1.50 -13.84 25.53
C GLU A 118 -1.66 -13.69 24.01
N ARG A 119 -1.34 -12.51 23.47
CA ARG A 119 -1.35 -12.28 22.02
C ARG A 119 -0.31 -13.15 21.33
N ARG A 120 0.88 -13.27 21.89
CA ARG A 120 1.92 -14.14 21.34
C ARG A 120 1.45 -15.60 21.31
N ALA A 121 0.92 -16.11 22.41
CA ALA A 121 0.38 -17.47 22.48
C ALA A 121 -0.74 -17.69 21.45
N TYR A 122 -1.67 -16.73 21.34
CA TYR A 122 -2.74 -16.75 20.34
C TYR A 122 -2.19 -16.82 18.90
N MET A 123 -1.17 -16.02 18.59
CA MET A 123 -0.56 -16.01 17.26
C MET A 123 0.27 -17.27 16.98
N GLU A 124 0.94 -17.82 17.99
CA GLU A 124 1.64 -19.12 17.88
C GLU A 124 0.66 -20.26 17.60
N GLU A 125 -0.51 -20.28 18.25
CA GLU A 125 -1.58 -21.22 17.95
C GLU A 125 -2.12 -21.02 16.52
N LEU A 126 -2.42 -19.78 16.14
CA LEU A 126 -2.97 -19.45 14.83
C LEU A 126 -2.02 -19.78 13.68
N SER A 127 -0.71 -19.67 13.92
CA SER A 127 0.35 -19.94 12.94
C SER A 127 0.89 -21.37 12.99
N ALA A 128 0.35 -22.23 13.87
CA ALA A 128 0.78 -23.63 14.02
C ALA A 128 0.55 -24.48 12.76
N SER A 129 -0.40 -24.08 11.91
CA SER A 129 -0.63 -24.67 10.60
C SER A 129 -0.63 -23.60 9.51
N PRO A 130 0.00 -23.84 8.34
CA PRO A 130 -0.07 -22.94 7.21
C PRO A 130 -1.53 -22.70 6.79
N PRO A 131 -1.98 -21.44 6.68
CA PRO A 131 -3.33 -21.14 6.22
C PRO A 131 -3.50 -21.53 4.75
N ASP A 132 -4.70 -21.98 4.38
CA ASP A 132 -5.06 -22.30 3.00
C ASP A 132 -4.85 -21.09 2.08
N LYS A 133 -4.30 -21.32 0.87
CA LYS A 133 -4.03 -20.29 -0.15
C LYS A 133 -5.24 -19.43 -0.49
N ARG A 134 -6.46 -19.93 -0.31
CA ARG A 134 -7.69 -19.15 -0.51
C ARG A 134 -7.84 -17.94 0.43
N TYR A 135 -7.07 -17.88 1.51
CA TYR A 135 -7.06 -16.78 2.48
C TYR A 135 -5.90 -15.80 2.26
N TRP A 136 -5.10 -16.00 1.21
CA TRP A 136 -3.93 -15.18 0.95
C TRP A 136 -4.28 -14.02 0.03
N GLU A 137 -3.82 -12.84 0.39
CA GLU A 137 -3.81 -11.67 -0.49
C GLU A 137 -2.42 -11.02 -0.46
N ALA A 138 -2.10 -10.27 -1.52
CA ALA A 138 -0.95 -9.38 -1.48
C ALA A 138 -1.24 -8.23 -0.52
N GLY A 139 -0.29 -7.93 0.37
CA GLY A 139 -0.44 -6.97 1.45
C GLY A 139 0.67 -5.92 1.51
N GLY A 140 0.52 -4.99 2.45
CA GLY A 140 1.47 -3.90 2.64
C GLY A 140 1.55 -2.97 1.42
N ASN A 141 2.77 -2.60 1.04
CA ASN A 141 3.00 -1.73 -0.13
C ASN A 141 2.58 -2.37 -1.47
N CYS A 142 2.34 -3.67 -1.53
CA CYS A 142 1.72 -4.31 -2.70
C CYS A 142 0.34 -3.69 -2.99
N ASN A 143 -0.45 -3.35 -1.96
CA ASN A 143 -1.76 -2.74 -2.14
C ASN A 143 -1.68 -1.39 -2.88
N THR A 144 -0.72 -0.55 -2.50
CA THR A 144 -0.51 0.75 -3.16
C THR A 144 -0.05 0.55 -4.60
N ALA A 145 0.88 -0.38 -4.85
CA ALA A 145 1.35 -0.67 -6.20
C ALA A 145 0.22 -1.21 -7.09
N ILE A 146 -0.61 -2.14 -6.60
CA ILE A 146 -1.77 -2.69 -7.30
C ILE A 146 -2.81 -1.59 -7.56
N GLY A 147 -3.11 -0.76 -6.55
CA GLY A 147 -4.01 0.38 -6.72
C GLY A 147 -3.52 1.35 -7.79
N ALA A 148 -2.21 1.64 -7.83
CA ALA A 148 -1.60 2.53 -8.81
C ALA A 148 -1.63 1.92 -10.23
N ALA A 149 -1.27 0.65 -10.37
CA ALA A 149 -1.34 -0.09 -11.64
C ALA A 149 -2.77 -0.12 -12.20
N ARG A 150 -3.77 -0.34 -11.35
CA ARG A 150 -5.20 -0.33 -11.74
C ARG A 150 -5.74 1.05 -12.12
N LEU A 151 -5.03 2.12 -11.78
CA LEU A 151 -5.28 3.48 -12.29
C LEU A 151 -4.52 3.77 -13.59
N GLY A 152 -3.73 2.82 -14.09
CA GLY A 152 -2.94 2.94 -15.32
C GLY A 152 -1.52 3.48 -15.13
N LEU A 153 -0.99 3.49 -13.90
CA LEU A 153 0.39 3.90 -13.62
C LEU A 153 1.36 2.74 -13.79
N ASN A 154 2.52 3.00 -14.39
CA ASN A 154 3.61 2.03 -14.47
C ASN A 154 4.29 1.87 -13.11
N CYS A 155 4.23 0.67 -12.53
CA CYS A 155 4.65 0.45 -11.14
C CYS A 155 5.82 -0.53 -11.00
N THR A 156 6.63 -0.33 -9.97
CA THR A 156 7.67 -1.27 -9.55
C THR A 156 7.63 -1.46 -8.03
N ALA A 157 7.71 -2.70 -7.55
CA ALA A 157 7.84 -3.03 -6.14
C ALA A 157 9.31 -3.32 -5.81
N ILE A 158 9.89 -2.57 -4.88
CA ILE A 158 11.26 -2.76 -4.39
C ILE A 158 11.18 -3.40 -3.01
N GLY A 159 11.74 -4.60 -2.80
CA GLY A 159 11.67 -5.25 -1.50
C GLY A 159 12.27 -6.64 -1.49
N HIS A 160 11.99 -7.39 -0.43
CA HIS A 160 12.42 -8.78 -0.28
C HIS A 160 11.21 -9.71 -0.34
N VAL A 161 11.34 -10.79 -1.11
CA VAL A 161 10.44 -11.95 -1.03
C VAL A 161 11.27 -13.22 -1.01
N GLY A 162 10.77 -14.20 -0.27
CA GLY A 162 11.37 -15.52 -0.18
C GLY A 162 11.21 -16.35 -1.46
N ASN A 163 11.98 -17.43 -1.58
CA ASN A 163 11.84 -18.41 -2.68
C ASN A 163 10.80 -19.51 -2.36
N GLU A 164 10.05 -19.34 -1.28
CA GLU A 164 9.02 -20.28 -0.84
C GLU A 164 7.64 -19.95 -1.49
N ILE A 165 6.62 -20.71 -1.14
CA ILE A 165 5.28 -20.65 -1.76
C ILE A 165 4.57 -19.28 -1.66
N TYR A 166 4.72 -18.55 -0.55
CA TYR A 166 4.17 -17.22 -0.30
C TYR A 166 4.91 -16.18 -1.15
N GLY A 167 6.23 -16.27 -1.26
CA GLY A 167 7.02 -15.38 -2.10
C GLY A 167 6.72 -15.57 -3.58
N LYS A 168 6.61 -16.82 -4.03
CA LYS A 168 6.13 -17.14 -5.39
C LYS A 168 4.73 -16.60 -5.64
N PHE A 169 3.83 -16.77 -4.66
CA PHE A 169 2.48 -16.19 -4.75
C PHE A 169 2.50 -14.66 -4.92
N LEU A 170 3.32 -13.93 -4.17
CA LEU A 170 3.43 -12.48 -4.34
C LEU A 170 3.99 -12.10 -5.71
N VAL A 171 5.03 -12.78 -6.18
CA VAL A 171 5.61 -12.53 -7.51
C VAL A 171 4.57 -12.78 -8.60
N ASP A 172 3.81 -13.88 -8.52
CA ASP A 172 2.73 -14.19 -9.47
C ASP A 172 1.66 -13.08 -9.46
N VAL A 173 1.21 -12.64 -8.28
CA VAL A 173 0.19 -11.58 -8.17
C VAL A 173 0.69 -10.24 -8.73
N LEU A 174 1.93 -9.84 -8.41
CA LEU A 174 2.51 -8.61 -8.94
C LEU A 174 2.66 -8.68 -10.46
N GLN A 175 3.09 -9.83 -11.00
CA GLN A 175 3.22 -10.04 -12.44
C GLN A 175 1.85 -9.99 -13.15
N ASP A 176 0.82 -10.61 -12.57
CA ASP A 176 -0.56 -10.59 -13.11
C ASP A 176 -1.15 -9.16 -13.16
N GLU A 177 -0.72 -8.29 -12.25
CA GLU A 177 -1.10 -6.87 -12.21
C GLU A 177 -0.16 -5.97 -13.05
N GLY A 178 0.83 -6.56 -13.75
CA GLY A 178 1.78 -5.83 -14.59
C GLY A 178 2.84 -5.03 -13.81
N ILE A 179 3.12 -5.42 -12.57
CA ILE A 179 4.05 -4.73 -11.68
C ILE A 179 5.40 -5.44 -11.67
N HIS A 180 6.45 -4.72 -12.03
CA HIS A 180 7.81 -5.25 -11.94
C HIS A 180 8.28 -5.34 -10.49
N MET A 181 9.11 -6.33 -10.17
CA MET A 181 9.70 -6.45 -8.85
C MET A 181 11.23 -6.35 -8.93
N VAL A 182 11.81 -5.57 -8.02
CA VAL A 182 13.26 -5.46 -7.82
C VAL A 182 13.60 -5.93 -6.39
N GLY A 183 14.45 -6.96 -6.31
CA GLY A 183 14.89 -7.53 -5.04
C GLY A 183 15.93 -6.64 -4.34
N ILE A 184 15.80 -6.47 -3.02
CA ILE A 184 16.88 -5.94 -2.19
C ILE A 184 17.77 -7.13 -1.82
N ASN A 185 18.82 -7.37 -2.61
CA ASN A 185 19.80 -8.43 -2.35
C ASN A 185 21.19 -7.83 -2.09
N GLU A 186 21.96 -8.48 -1.22
CA GLU A 186 23.40 -8.25 -1.13
C GLU A 186 24.14 -9.09 -2.17
N ASP A 187 25.32 -8.65 -2.61
CA ASP A 187 26.17 -9.40 -3.54
C ASP A 187 26.54 -10.78 -2.95
N ALA A 188 25.79 -11.82 -3.34
CA ALA A 188 26.00 -13.28 -3.39
C ALA A 188 26.83 -14.03 -2.31
N ASN A 189 27.33 -13.40 -1.24
CA ASN A 189 28.34 -13.99 -0.35
C ASN A 189 27.94 -14.04 1.15
N VAL A 190 26.65 -13.97 1.47
CA VAL A 190 26.18 -14.08 2.87
C VAL A 190 25.74 -15.52 3.15
N ASP A 191 26.26 -16.09 4.23
CA ASP A 191 25.93 -17.44 4.72
C ASP A 191 24.41 -17.64 4.86
N ASN A 192 23.90 -18.66 4.18
CA ASN A 192 22.48 -18.99 4.03
C ASN A 192 21.85 -19.44 5.36
N SER A 193 21.42 -18.47 6.19
CA SER A 193 20.47 -18.76 7.26
C SER A 193 19.06 -18.99 6.67
N SER A 194 18.27 -19.92 7.22
CA SER A 194 16.92 -20.21 6.71
C SER A 194 15.97 -19.01 6.78
N ALA A 195 16.21 -18.08 7.71
CA ALA A 195 15.42 -16.86 7.87
C ALA A 195 15.61 -15.86 6.71
N SER A 196 16.75 -15.93 6.00
CA SER A 196 17.11 -15.06 4.88
C SER A 196 16.23 -15.25 3.63
N TYR A 197 15.32 -16.23 3.65
CA TYR A 197 14.49 -16.65 2.52
C TYR A 197 12.99 -16.67 2.82
N GLU A 198 12.56 -16.10 3.95
CA GLU A 198 11.15 -16.14 4.34
C GLU A 198 10.44 -14.82 4.02
N THR A 199 9.39 -14.90 3.21
CA THR A 199 8.47 -13.78 2.96
C THR A 199 7.80 -13.31 4.25
N LEU A 200 7.54 -12.00 4.37
CA LEU A 200 6.78 -11.47 5.49
C LEU A 200 5.32 -11.96 5.40
N LEU A 201 4.81 -12.48 6.52
CA LEU A 201 3.40 -12.84 6.69
C LEU A 201 2.76 -11.88 7.68
N CYS A 202 1.58 -11.40 7.32
CA CYS A 202 0.72 -10.56 8.15
C CYS A 202 -0.63 -11.24 8.32
N TRP A 203 -1.03 -11.52 9.55
CA TRP A 203 -2.38 -12.01 9.83
C TRP A 203 -3.33 -10.83 9.95
N VAL A 204 -4.33 -10.81 9.07
CA VAL A 204 -5.41 -9.84 9.06
C VAL A 204 -6.64 -10.51 9.66
N LEU A 205 -6.91 -10.18 10.91
CA LEU A 205 -7.96 -10.80 11.72
C LEU A 205 -9.20 -9.93 11.72
N VAL A 206 -10.32 -10.51 11.30
CA VAL A 206 -11.61 -9.82 11.18
C VAL A 206 -12.57 -10.39 12.21
N ASP A 207 -13.09 -9.55 13.10
CA ASP A 207 -14.09 -9.98 14.10
C ASP A 207 -15.54 -9.83 13.59
N PRO A 208 -16.55 -10.36 14.32
CA PRO A 208 -17.96 -10.25 13.90
C PRO A 208 -18.49 -8.81 13.85
N LEU A 209 -17.78 -7.84 14.42
CA LEU A 209 -18.08 -6.41 14.35
C LEU A 209 -17.35 -5.71 13.19
N GLN A 210 -16.69 -6.46 12.29
CA GLN A 210 -15.90 -5.97 11.17
C GLN A 210 -14.72 -5.08 11.60
N ARG A 211 -14.20 -5.32 12.81
CA ARG A 211 -12.95 -4.69 13.26
C ARG A 211 -11.77 -5.55 12.84
N HIS A 212 -10.67 -4.86 12.56
CA HIS A 212 -9.45 -5.47 12.06
C HIS A 212 -8.35 -5.48 13.12
N GLY A 213 -7.66 -6.61 13.26
CA GLY A 213 -6.40 -6.73 13.96
C GLY A 213 -5.32 -7.19 12.99
N PHE A 214 -4.20 -6.46 12.95
CA PHE A 214 -3.05 -6.81 12.13
C PHE A 214 -1.96 -7.34 13.05
N CYS A 215 -1.43 -8.52 12.71
CA CYS A 215 -0.28 -9.04 13.42
C CYS A 215 0.71 -9.66 12.44
N SER A 216 1.89 -9.07 12.36
CA SER A 216 2.97 -9.59 11.51
C SER A 216 3.88 -10.52 12.30
N ARG A 217 4.63 -11.37 11.60
CA ARG A 217 5.71 -12.14 12.21
C ARG A 217 6.82 -11.25 12.78
N ALA A 218 6.96 -10.02 12.29
CA ALA A 218 7.91 -9.04 12.79
C ALA A 218 7.52 -8.49 14.17
N ASP A 219 6.23 -8.50 14.53
CA ASP A 219 5.73 -7.92 15.80
C ASP A 219 6.31 -8.59 17.06
N PHE A 220 6.77 -9.85 16.93
CA PHE A 220 7.35 -10.62 18.02
C PHE A 220 8.88 -10.63 18.03
N ARG A 221 9.53 -9.94 17.08
CA ARG A 221 10.98 -9.79 17.01
C ARG A 221 11.41 -8.45 17.61
N LYS A 222 12.68 -8.38 18.02
CA LYS A 222 13.30 -7.13 18.50
C LYS A 222 13.96 -6.34 17.36
N GLU A 223 14.39 -7.04 16.32
CA GLU A 223 15.02 -6.48 15.14
C GLU A 223 14.07 -6.55 13.94
N PRO A 224 14.22 -5.66 12.95
CA PRO A 224 13.47 -5.74 11.70
C PRO A 224 13.62 -7.11 11.03
N ALA A 225 12.58 -7.52 10.29
CA ALA A 225 12.48 -8.86 9.71
C ALA A 225 13.69 -9.24 8.84
N PHE A 226 14.28 -8.25 8.16
CA PHE A 226 15.36 -8.40 7.20
C PHE A 226 16.59 -7.57 7.57
N SER A 227 16.95 -7.56 8.86
CA SER A 227 18.06 -6.75 9.41
C SER A 227 19.43 -7.00 8.78
N TRP A 228 19.62 -8.12 8.07
CA TRP A 228 20.85 -8.38 7.31
C TRP A 228 20.99 -7.46 6.09
N MET A 229 19.90 -6.93 5.53
CA MET A 229 19.94 -6.04 4.37
C MET A 229 20.39 -4.64 4.80
N ASN A 230 21.62 -4.26 4.45
CA ASN A 230 22.20 -2.98 4.89
C ASN A 230 22.64 -2.05 3.75
N LYS A 231 22.50 -2.45 2.48
CA LYS A 231 22.91 -1.64 1.32
C LYS A 231 21.88 -1.66 0.20
N LEU A 232 21.84 -0.56 -0.55
CA LEU A 232 21.10 -0.47 -1.81
C LEU A 232 21.95 -1.05 -2.95
N SER A 233 21.43 -2.06 -3.63
CA SER A 233 22.04 -2.62 -4.84
C SER A 233 21.98 -1.61 -6.01
N ALA A 234 22.76 -1.87 -7.06
CA ALA A 234 22.71 -1.06 -8.28
C ALA A 234 21.31 -1.11 -8.94
N GLU A 235 20.63 -2.25 -8.87
CA GLU A 235 19.28 -2.45 -9.41
C GLU A 235 18.24 -1.62 -8.64
N VAL A 236 18.33 -1.61 -7.30
CA VAL A 236 17.46 -0.79 -6.45
C VAL A 236 17.67 0.70 -6.75
N LYS A 237 18.92 1.15 -6.86
CA LYS A 237 19.24 2.53 -7.24
C LYS A 237 18.66 2.87 -8.62
N LEU A 238 18.86 2.00 -9.61
CA LEU A 238 18.31 2.20 -10.95
C LEU A 238 16.78 2.30 -10.94
N ALA A 239 16.10 1.47 -10.15
CA ALA A 239 14.65 1.52 -9.99
C ALA A 239 14.18 2.86 -9.38
N ILE A 240 14.87 3.36 -8.34
CA ILE A 240 14.59 4.67 -7.76
C ILE A 240 14.80 5.77 -8.82
N THR A 241 15.94 5.79 -9.52
CA THR A 241 16.26 6.81 -10.54
C THR A 241 15.22 6.86 -11.66
N ARG A 242 14.65 5.72 -12.05
CA ARG A 242 13.64 5.64 -13.11
C ARG A 242 12.22 5.97 -12.64
N SER A 243 12.03 6.12 -11.33
CA SER A 243 10.71 6.37 -10.74
C SER A 243 10.44 7.86 -10.57
N LYS A 244 9.20 8.29 -10.88
CA LYS A 244 8.73 9.64 -10.55
C LYS A 244 8.47 9.78 -9.05
N ILE A 245 7.93 8.73 -8.43
CA ILE A 245 7.62 8.64 -7.00
C ILE A 245 8.29 7.41 -6.39
N LEU A 246 8.97 7.60 -5.25
CA LEU A 246 9.30 6.55 -4.29
C LEU A 246 8.29 6.59 -3.14
N PHE A 247 7.46 5.57 -3.03
CA PHE A 247 6.44 5.43 -2.00
C PHE A 247 6.95 4.56 -0.84
N CYS A 248 6.96 5.15 0.34
CA CYS A 248 7.38 4.51 1.58
C CYS A 248 6.20 4.46 2.56
N ASN A 249 6.11 3.39 3.35
CA ASN A 249 5.16 3.32 4.45
C ASN A 249 5.86 3.07 5.80
N GLY A 250 5.18 3.33 6.90
CA GLY A 250 5.74 3.18 8.24
C GLY A 250 6.05 1.72 8.63
N TYR A 251 5.41 0.75 7.98
CA TYR A 251 5.68 -0.67 8.19
C TYR A 251 6.97 -1.13 7.50
N GLY A 252 7.53 -0.34 6.57
CA GLY A 252 8.87 -0.59 6.03
C GLY A 252 9.95 -0.68 7.13
N PHE A 253 9.76 0.00 8.27
CA PHE A 253 10.66 -0.07 9.43
C PHE A 253 10.57 -1.39 10.22
N ASP A 254 9.51 -2.17 10.03
CA ASP A 254 9.38 -3.50 10.63
C ASP A 254 10.15 -4.56 9.81
N GLU A 255 10.50 -4.23 8.56
CA GLU A 255 11.25 -5.08 7.64
C GLU A 255 12.71 -4.66 7.50
N LEU A 256 12.95 -3.37 7.28
CA LEU A 256 14.25 -2.81 6.90
C LEU A 256 14.86 -2.00 8.04
N LEU A 257 16.19 -1.98 8.10
CA LEU A 257 16.90 -1.12 9.03
C LEU A 257 16.60 0.37 8.75
N PRO A 258 16.49 1.22 9.79
CA PRO A 258 16.34 2.66 9.62
C PRO A 258 17.39 3.27 8.68
N ASP A 259 18.64 2.82 8.75
CA ASP A 259 19.75 3.32 7.93
C ASP A 259 19.58 2.99 6.43
N LEU A 260 19.04 1.82 6.10
CA LEU A 260 18.76 1.43 4.71
C LEU A 260 17.63 2.29 4.13
N ILE A 261 16.56 2.50 4.92
CA ILE A 261 15.46 3.39 4.53
C ILE A 261 16.01 4.79 4.29
N THR A 262 16.77 5.37 5.24
CA THR A 262 17.32 6.72 5.06
C THR A 262 18.29 6.82 3.89
N SER A 263 19.05 5.76 3.58
CA SER A 263 19.91 5.72 2.40
C SER A 263 19.10 5.78 1.10
N ALA A 264 17.93 5.12 1.05
CA ALA A 264 17.04 5.19 -0.11
C ALA A 264 16.42 6.58 -0.27
N LEU A 265 16.08 7.23 0.85
CA LEU A 265 15.58 8.61 0.84
C LEU A 265 16.65 9.60 0.36
N ASP A 266 17.87 9.49 0.86
CA ASP A 266 18.99 10.35 0.44
C ASP A 266 19.26 10.19 -1.05
N TYR A 267 19.25 8.95 -1.55
CA TYR A 267 19.43 8.68 -2.97
C TYR A 267 18.27 9.20 -3.83
N ALA A 268 17.02 9.03 -3.40
CA ALA A 268 15.85 9.58 -4.09
C ALA A 268 15.93 11.11 -4.19
N VAL A 269 16.36 11.78 -3.11
CA VAL A 269 16.60 13.24 -3.11
C VAL A 269 17.71 13.62 -4.09
N GLU A 270 18.82 12.88 -4.10
CA GLU A 270 19.98 13.11 -4.98
C GLU A 270 19.58 13.05 -6.47
N VAL A 271 18.76 12.07 -6.85
CA VAL A 271 18.37 11.86 -8.25
C VAL A 271 17.08 12.59 -8.65
N GLY A 272 16.42 13.28 -7.70
CA GLY A 272 15.24 14.10 -7.96
C GLY A 272 13.90 13.35 -7.96
N THR A 273 13.86 12.09 -7.51
CA THR A 273 12.63 11.32 -7.33
C THR A 273 11.80 11.90 -6.18
N SER A 274 10.49 12.07 -6.39
CA SER A 274 9.60 12.57 -5.34
C SER A 274 9.36 11.51 -4.28
N ILE A 275 9.30 11.89 -3.01
CA ILE A 275 9.12 10.94 -1.90
C ILE A 275 7.71 11.07 -1.35
N PHE A 276 6.99 9.95 -1.32
CA PHE A 276 5.68 9.83 -0.67
C PHE A 276 5.83 9.00 0.60
N PHE A 277 5.24 9.46 1.69
CA PHE A 277 5.29 8.74 2.96
C PHE A 277 3.91 8.59 3.59
N ASP A 278 3.54 7.34 3.88
CA ASP A 278 2.41 7.02 4.76
C ASP A 278 2.93 6.42 6.08
N PRO A 279 3.01 7.18 7.18
CA PRO A 279 3.54 6.67 8.44
C PRO A 279 2.69 5.55 9.05
N GLY A 280 1.41 5.45 8.67
CA GLY A 280 0.44 4.56 9.29
C GLY A 280 0.43 4.68 10.84
N PRO A 281 -0.08 3.66 11.55
CA PRO A 281 -0.02 3.62 13.01
C PRO A 281 1.42 3.52 13.53
N ARG A 282 2.38 3.08 12.69
CA ARG A 282 3.80 2.98 13.04
C ARG A 282 4.43 4.33 13.30
N GLY A 283 3.96 5.43 12.71
CA GLY A 283 4.49 6.77 12.98
C GLY A 283 4.55 7.12 14.48
N LYS A 284 3.51 6.76 15.24
CA LYS A 284 3.46 6.95 16.70
C LYS A 284 4.45 6.06 17.46
N SER A 285 4.62 4.82 17.01
CA SER A 285 5.58 3.89 17.61
C SER A 285 7.01 4.35 17.36
N LEU A 286 7.31 4.74 16.12
CA LEU A 286 8.61 5.26 15.68
C LEU A 286 8.99 6.55 16.42
N SER A 287 8.03 7.45 16.69
CA SER A 287 8.31 8.70 17.44
C SER A 287 8.72 8.47 18.90
N LYS A 288 8.39 7.30 19.45
CA LYS A 288 8.76 6.85 20.80
C LYS A 288 9.76 5.68 20.79
N GLY A 289 10.24 5.32 19.61
CA GLY A 289 11.13 4.19 19.39
C GLY A 289 12.57 4.46 19.78
N THR A 290 13.47 3.64 19.24
CA THR A 290 14.92 3.78 19.40
C THR A 290 15.40 5.15 18.91
N PRO A 291 16.58 5.63 19.35
CA PRO A 291 17.19 6.83 18.79
C PRO A 291 17.28 6.79 17.26
N GLU A 292 17.57 5.63 16.67
CA GLU A 292 17.70 5.37 15.23
C GLU A 292 16.35 5.54 14.53
N GLU A 293 15.29 4.89 15.03
CA GLU A 293 13.92 5.02 14.51
C GLU A 293 13.43 6.47 14.56
N ARG A 294 13.68 7.18 15.67
CA ARG A 294 13.28 8.59 15.82
C ARG A 294 14.02 9.50 14.86
N ARG A 295 15.31 9.25 14.62
CA ARG A 295 16.11 10.01 13.62
C ARG A 295 15.59 9.75 12.21
N ALA A 296 15.33 8.49 11.86
CA ALA A 296 14.84 8.13 10.55
C ALA A 296 13.41 8.66 10.30
N LEU A 297 12.51 8.60 11.29
CA LEU A 297 11.17 9.21 11.20
C LEU A 297 11.28 10.72 10.95
N ARG A 298 12.15 11.42 11.68
CA ARG A 298 12.36 12.86 11.45
C ARG A 298 12.88 13.12 10.03
N LYS A 299 13.86 12.32 9.58
CA LYS A 299 14.45 12.43 8.25
C LYS A 299 13.41 12.24 7.14
N ILE A 300 12.57 11.21 7.22
CA ILE A 300 11.54 10.96 6.20
C ILE A 300 10.47 12.05 6.21
N LEU A 301 10.04 12.53 7.38
CA LEU A 301 9.12 13.69 7.46
C LEU A 301 9.74 14.97 6.86
N GLN A 302 11.04 15.16 6.99
CA GLN A 302 11.74 16.32 6.42
C GLN A 302 11.96 16.24 4.90
N THR A 303 12.12 15.02 4.37
CA THR A 303 12.49 14.79 2.96
C THR A 303 11.32 14.44 2.06
N SER A 304 10.18 14.04 2.63
CA SER A 304 8.96 13.73 1.87
C SER A 304 8.41 14.96 1.14
N ASP A 305 7.96 14.73 -0.09
CA ASP A 305 7.21 15.69 -0.91
C ASP A 305 5.70 15.62 -0.60
N VAL A 306 5.19 14.41 -0.29
CA VAL A 306 3.79 14.18 0.07
C VAL A 306 3.69 13.29 1.30
N LEU A 307 2.96 13.75 2.32
CA LEU A 307 2.63 12.99 3.51
C LEU A 307 1.16 12.57 3.48
N LEU A 308 0.91 11.28 3.65
CA LEU A 308 -0.43 10.66 3.63
C LEU A 308 -0.72 10.09 5.01
N LEU A 309 -1.71 10.61 5.72
CA LEU A 309 -2.01 10.11 7.06
C LEU A 309 -3.48 10.28 7.40
N THR A 310 -3.98 9.53 8.36
CA THR A 310 -5.31 9.72 8.94
C THR A 310 -5.31 10.89 9.92
N SER A 311 -6.49 11.41 10.28
CA SER A 311 -6.61 12.42 11.34
C SER A 311 -6.01 11.97 12.67
N ASP A 312 -6.20 10.70 13.02
CA ASP A 312 -5.74 10.13 14.30
C ASP A 312 -4.22 9.96 14.31
N GLU A 313 -3.62 9.66 13.16
CA GLU A 313 -2.17 9.61 12.97
C GLU A 313 -1.56 11.03 13.00
N ALA A 314 -2.22 12.00 12.37
CA ALA A 314 -1.80 13.40 12.41
C ALA A 314 -1.80 13.94 13.85
N GLU A 315 -2.89 13.69 14.60
CA GLU A 315 -2.98 14.03 16.02
C GLU A 315 -1.91 13.29 16.82
N SER A 316 -1.66 12.01 16.54
CA SER A 316 -0.66 11.23 17.28
C SER A 316 0.77 11.74 17.08
N LEU A 317 1.07 12.33 15.92
CA LEU A 317 2.39 12.90 15.62
C LEU A 317 2.56 14.34 16.12
N THR A 318 1.48 15.12 16.17
CA THR A 318 1.54 16.57 16.47
C THR A 318 1.00 16.95 17.84
N GLY A 319 0.14 16.12 18.43
CA GLY A 319 -0.68 16.45 19.59
C GLY A 319 -1.87 17.37 19.29
N ILE A 320 -2.15 17.66 18.01
CA ILE A 320 -3.19 18.60 17.57
C ILE A 320 -4.39 17.82 17.01
N ASN A 321 -5.57 18.01 17.60
CA ASN A 321 -6.80 17.29 17.20
C ASN A 321 -7.45 17.88 15.93
N ASP A 322 -7.32 19.19 15.67
CA ASP A 322 -7.84 19.78 14.43
C ASP A 322 -7.00 19.28 13.24
N PRO A 323 -7.61 18.61 12.24
CA PRO A 323 -6.87 17.96 11.17
C PRO A 323 -6.15 18.95 10.24
N ILE A 324 -6.67 20.16 10.08
CA ILE A 324 -6.03 21.20 9.26
C ILE A 324 -4.82 21.76 10.00
N LEU A 325 -4.97 22.11 11.29
CA LEU A 325 -3.86 22.63 12.10
C LEU A 325 -2.75 21.59 12.25
N ALA A 326 -3.11 20.32 12.47
CA ALA A 326 -2.15 19.21 12.51
C ALA A 326 -1.40 19.07 11.18
N GLY A 327 -2.11 19.13 10.05
CA GLY A 327 -1.48 19.05 8.74
C GLY A 327 -0.63 20.27 8.38
N GLN A 328 -1.03 21.48 8.77
CA GLN A 328 -0.21 22.69 8.63
C GLN A 328 1.07 22.61 9.48
N GLU A 329 1.00 22.05 10.68
CA GLU A 329 2.17 21.83 11.53
C GLU A 329 3.15 20.83 10.88
N LEU A 330 2.64 19.72 10.35
CA LEU A 330 3.46 18.74 9.62
C LEU A 330 4.07 19.33 8.34
N LEU A 331 3.32 20.18 7.62
CA LEU A 331 3.80 20.87 6.44
C LEU A 331 4.98 21.79 6.78
N LYS A 332 4.93 22.51 7.91
CA LYS A 332 6.03 23.38 8.37
C LYS A 332 7.28 22.60 8.77
N GLN A 333 7.12 21.38 9.28
CA GLN A 333 8.25 20.52 9.68
C GLN A 333 8.98 19.92 8.47
N GLY A 334 8.28 19.75 7.35
CA GLY A 334 8.82 19.14 6.14
C GLY A 334 9.49 20.15 5.20
N VAL A 335 10.80 20.05 5.03
CA VAL A 335 11.58 21.01 4.21
C VAL A 335 11.21 20.96 2.73
N ARG A 336 10.83 19.76 2.24
CA ARG A 336 10.43 19.51 0.85
C ARG A 336 8.93 19.31 0.68
N MET A 337 8.18 19.36 1.78
CA MET A 337 6.79 18.92 1.81
C MET A 337 5.93 19.88 0.99
N LYS A 338 5.29 19.33 -0.04
CA LYS A 338 4.35 20.05 -0.91
C LYS A 338 2.93 19.85 -0.40
N TRP A 339 2.56 18.59 -0.14
CA TRP A 339 1.20 18.21 0.24
C TRP A 339 1.20 17.43 1.56
N VAL A 340 0.33 17.84 2.49
CA VAL A 340 -0.09 16.98 3.61
C VAL A 340 -1.54 16.59 3.38
N VAL A 341 -1.78 15.29 3.27
CA VAL A 341 -3.09 14.72 2.92
C VAL A 341 -3.66 13.98 4.12
N VAL A 342 -4.72 14.53 4.71
CA VAL A 342 -5.36 14.00 5.91
C VAL A 342 -6.63 13.22 5.53
N LYS A 343 -6.62 11.91 5.78
CA LYS A 343 -7.71 10.96 5.56
C LYS A 343 -8.61 10.90 6.79
N MET A 344 -9.93 10.91 6.62
CA MET A 344 -10.90 10.91 7.73
C MET A 344 -12.02 9.88 7.51
N GLY A 345 -11.72 8.78 6.80
CA GLY A 345 -12.65 7.70 6.52
C GLY A 345 -13.93 8.20 5.86
N ALA A 346 -15.09 7.85 6.44
CA ALA A 346 -16.41 8.26 5.93
C ALA A 346 -16.66 9.78 5.93
N ARG A 347 -15.78 10.58 6.55
CA ARG A 347 -15.85 12.06 6.50
C ARG A 347 -15.13 12.65 5.29
N GLY A 348 -14.31 11.86 4.58
CA GLY A 348 -13.56 12.32 3.41
C GLY A 348 -12.11 12.65 3.73
N SER A 349 -11.58 13.69 3.12
CA SER A 349 -10.15 14.00 3.17
C SER A 349 -9.85 15.48 2.93
N ILE A 350 -8.63 15.89 3.27
CA ILE A 350 -8.11 17.25 3.13
C ILE A 350 -6.70 17.20 2.52
N ILE A 351 -6.40 18.04 1.53
CA ILE A 351 -5.02 18.34 1.09
C ILE A 351 -4.67 19.74 1.55
N ILE A 352 -3.52 19.87 2.22
CA ILE A 352 -2.97 21.11 2.74
C ILE A 352 -1.66 21.39 2.02
N THR A 353 -1.55 22.59 1.45
CA THR A 353 -0.34 23.09 0.79
C THR A 353 0.09 24.41 1.44
N GLY A 354 1.23 24.96 1.01
CA GLY A 354 1.70 26.26 1.52
C GLY A 354 0.79 27.44 1.19
N SER A 355 -0.16 27.28 0.26
CA SER A 355 -1.02 28.37 -0.23
C SER A 355 -2.51 28.08 -0.14
N SER A 356 -2.92 26.81 0.01
CA SER A 356 -4.33 26.43 -0.10
C SER A 356 -4.67 25.20 0.73
N ILE A 357 -5.96 25.07 1.05
CA ILE A 357 -6.56 23.91 1.70
C ILE A 357 -7.72 23.46 0.82
N SER A 358 -7.66 22.22 0.34
CA SER A 358 -8.76 21.59 -0.40
C SER A 358 -9.39 20.50 0.45
N CYS A 359 -10.71 20.52 0.60
CA CYS A 359 -11.48 19.58 1.39
C CYS A 359 -12.46 18.83 0.49
N ALA A 360 -12.54 17.51 0.61
CA ALA A 360 -13.49 16.70 -0.13
C ALA A 360 -14.23 15.75 0.81
N PRO A 361 -15.56 15.84 0.94
CA PRO A 361 -16.36 14.82 1.61
C PRO A 361 -16.23 13.46 0.91
N ALA A 362 -16.38 12.36 1.67
CA ALA A 362 -16.36 11.01 1.12
C ALA A 362 -17.62 10.71 0.29
N PHE A 363 -17.56 9.73 -0.60
CA PHE A 363 -18.75 9.16 -1.22
C PHE A 363 -19.46 8.22 -0.24
N LYS A 364 -20.80 8.26 -0.21
CA LYS A 364 -21.64 7.35 0.56
C LYS A 364 -21.72 6.01 -0.15
N VAL A 365 -21.21 4.97 0.51
CA VAL A 365 -21.19 3.59 0.02
C VAL A 365 -21.60 2.64 1.13
N ASN A 366 -22.01 1.43 0.76
CA ASN A 366 -22.18 0.33 1.70
C ASN A 366 -20.80 -0.30 1.93
N VAL A 367 -20.27 -0.12 3.13
CA VAL A 367 -18.94 -0.63 3.50
C VAL A 367 -19.03 -2.12 3.81
N VAL A 368 -18.19 -2.90 3.13
CA VAL A 368 -17.99 -4.34 3.37
C VAL A 368 -16.72 -4.53 4.19
N ASP A 369 -15.61 -3.98 3.72
CA ASP A 369 -14.30 -4.04 4.37
C ASP A 369 -13.60 -2.68 4.23
N THR A 370 -12.66 -2.35 5.11
CA THR A 370 -11.85 -1.13 5.06
C THR A 370 -10.37 -1.37 4.77
N VAL A 371 -9.94 -2.64 4.72
CA VAL A 371 -8.55 -3.01 4.39
C VAL A 371 -8.20 -2.54 2.98
N GLY A 372 -7.02 -1.92 2.81
CA GLY A 372 -6.56 -1.41 1.51
C GLY A 372 -7.18 -0.08 1.04
N CYS A 373 -8.19 0.46 1.73
CA CYS A 373 -8.81 1.73 1.35
C CYS A 373 -7.82 2.90 1.39
N GLY A 374 -6.95 2.93 2.41
CA GLY A 374 -5.89 3.94 2.54
C GLY A 374 -4.82 3.82 1.46
N ASP A 375 -4.42 2.60 1.13
CA ASP A 375 -3.41 2.29 0.12
C ASP A 375 -3.89 2.71 -1.29
N SER A 376 -5.15 2.37 -1.59
CA SER A 376 -5.81 2.71 -2.86
C SER A 376 -6.07 4.21 -3.00
N PHE A 377 -6.42 4.87 -1.88
CA PHE A 377 -6.48 6.33 -1.81
C PHE A 377 -5.11 6.94 -2.10
N GLY A 378 -4.03 6.41 -1.50
CA GLY A 378 -2.65 6.87 -1.72
C GLY A 378 -2.22 6.74 -3.19
N ALA A 379 -2.58 5.63 -3.84
CA ALA A 379 -2.36 5.43 -5.28
C ALA A 379 -3.04 6.51 -6.14
N ALA A 380 -4.26 6.90 -5.82
CA ALA A 380 -4.97 7.98 -6.51
C ALA A 380 -4.37 9.37 -6.26
N ILE A 381 -3.81 9.61 -5.07
CA ILE A 381 -3.03 10.83 -4.81
C ILE A 381 -1.76 10.85 -5.67
N ALA A 382 -1.06 9.73 -5.81
CA ALA A 382 0.09 9.60 -6.70
C ALA A 382 -0.30 9.88 -8.15
N TYR A 383 -1.41 9.32 -8.63
CA TYR A 383 -1.93 9.59 -9.98
C TYR A 383 -2.16 11.09 -10.22
N GLY A 384 -2.87 11.75 -9.30
CA GLY A 384 -3.15 13.18 -9.40
C GLY A 384 -1.89 14.06 -9.33
N PHE A 385 -0.90 13.66 -8.52
CA PHE A 385 0.39 14.36 -8.42
C PHE A 385 1.20 14.25 -9.71
N ILE A 386 1.35 13.05 -10.26
CA ILE A 386 2.13 12.81 -11.49
C ILE A 386 1.54 13.57 -12.68
N HIS A 387 0.21 13.59 -12.79
CA HIS A 387 -0.51 14.21 -13.90
C HIS A 387 -0.82 15.71 -13.68
N ASN A 388 -0.37 16.29 -12.57
CA ASN A 388 -0.66 17.68 -12.19
C ASN A 388 -2.17 18.01 -12.19
N ILE A 389 -2.99 17.05 -11.76
CA ILE A 389 -4.44 17.21 -11.66
C ILE A 389 -4.77 18.22 -10.54
N PRO A 390 -5.72 19.16 -10.75
CA PRO A 390 -6.13 20.11 -9.72
C PRO A 390 -6.44 19.43 -8.38
N LEU A 391 -6.02 20.03 -7.25
CA LEU A 391 -6.09 19.41 -5.92
C LEU A 391 -7.48 18.87 -5.56
N MET A 392 -8.53 19.62 -5.89
CA MET A 392 -9.91 19.21 -5.64
C MET A 392 -10.31 17.97 -6.46
N ASN A 393 -9.83 17.89 -7.71
CA ASN A 393 -10.10 16.78 -8.62
C ASN A 393 -9.31 15.54 -8.15
N THR A 394 -8.05 15.72 -7.74
CA THR A 394 -7.22 14.68 -7.11
C THR A 394 -7.88 14.11 -5.86
N LEU A 395 -8.40 14.96 -4.98
CA LEU A 395 -9.14 14.52 -3.78
C LEU A 395 -10.43 13.78 -4.11
N ALA A 396 -11.20 14.26 -5.08
CA ALA A 396 -12.42 13.59 -5.51
C ALA A 396 -12.12 12.19 -6.06
N LEU A 397 -11.07 12.05 -6.89
CA LEU A 397 -10.60 10.75 -7.37
C LEU A 397 -10.19 9.83 -6.21
N ALA A 398 -9.34 10.34 -5.30
CA ALA A 398 -8.84 9.55 -4.20
C ALA A 398 -9.95 9.08 -3.25
N ASN A 399 -10.89 9.96 -2.91
CA ASN A 399 -12.08 9.58 -2.14
C ASN A 399 -12.95 8.54 -2.88
N ALA A 400 -13.09 8.64 -4.20
CA ALA A 400 -13.86 7.68 -4.99
C ALA A 400 -13.18 6.30 -5.02
N VAL A 401 -11.87 6.25 -5.24
CA VAL A 401 -11.08 5.00 -5.26
C VAL A 401 -11.08 4.33 -3.88
N GLY A 402 -10.87 5.09 -2.80
CA GLY A 402 -10.96 4.58 -1.44
C GLY A 402 -12.36 4.07 -1.09
N ALA A 403 -13.41 4.79 -1.47
CA ALA A 403 -14.80 4.37 -1.24
C ALA A 403 -15.19 3.14 -2.07
N ALA A 404 -14.74 3.04 -3.33
CA ALA A 404 -14.96 1.87 -4.17
C ALA A 404 -14.27 0.64 -3.60
N THR A 405 -13.06 0.80 -3.07
CA THR A 405 -12.33 -0.29 -2.41
C THR A 405 -13.08 -0.80 -1.19
N ALA A 406 -13.70 0.12 -0.43
CA ALA A 406 -14.48 -0.24 0.76
C ALA A 406 -15.75 -1.08 0.47
N MET A 407 -16.18 -1.15 -0.79
CA MET A 407 -17.32 -1.97 -1.22
C MET A 407 -16.94 -3.42 -1.51
N GLY A 408 -15.64 -3.71 -1.62
CA GLY A 408 -15.08 -5.06 -1.76
C GLY A 408 -14.72 -5.67 -0.40
N CYS A 409 -14.32 -6.94 -0.42
CA CYS A 409 -13.81 -7.65 0.75
C CYS A 409 -12.30 -7.87 0.60
N GLY A 410 -11.50 -7.42 1.57
CA GLY A 410 -10.04 -7.49 1.56
C GLY A 410 -9.34 -6.48 0.65
N ALA A 411 -8.01 -6.53 0.66
CA ALA A 411 -7.13 -5.76 -0.24
C ALA A 411 -6.48 -6.66 -1.30
N GLY A 412 -5.27 -6.32 -1.76
CA GLY A 412 -4.58 -7.02 -2.82
C GLY A 412 -5.39 -7.03 -4.11
N ARG A 413 -5.77 -8.23 -4.57
CA ARG A 413 -6.53 -8.39 -5.81
C ARG A 413 -7.96 -7.84 -5.72
N ASN A 414 -8.44 -7.52 -4.53
CA ASN A 414 -9.78 -6.99 -4.30
C ASN A 414 -9.86 -5.45 -4.29
N VAL A 415 -8.73 -4.74 -4.44
CA VAL A 415 -8.69 -3.28 -4.58
C VAL A 415 -9.57 -2.80 -5.74
N ALA A 416 -10.20 -1.63 -5.63
CA ALA A 416 -11.10 -1.17 -6.69
C ALA A 416 -10.39 -0.93 -8.03
N LYS A 417 -11.11 -1.22 -9.13
CA LYS A 417 -10.73 -0.79 -10.48
C LYS A 417 -11.22 0.62 -10.76
N LEU A 418 -10.57 1.30 -11.69
CA LEU A 418 -10.90 2.68 -12.08
C LEU A 418 -12.38 2.87 -12.46
N ASP A 419 -13.00 1.91 -13.13
CA ASP A 419 -14.41 2.00 -13.53
C ASP A 419 -15.38 2.10 -12.35
N GLN A 420 -15.11 1.38 -11.25
CA GLN A 420 -15.93 1.46 -10.04
C GLN A 420 -15.83 2.87 -9.40
N ALA A 421 -14.64 3.46 -9.41
CA ALA A 421 -14.46 4.84 -8.95
C ALA A 421 -15.16 5.85 -9.89
N LYS A 422 -15.10 5.64 -11.21
CA LYS A 422 -15.83 6.46 -12.20
C LYS A 422 -17.35 6.40 -11.97
N GLU A 423 -17.90 5.22 -11.65
CA GLU A 423 -19.32 5.04 -11.34
C GLU A 423 -19.74 5.81 -10.08
N LEU A 424 -18.96 5.71 -9.00
CA LEU A 424 -19.23 6.46 -7.76
C LEU A 424 -19.22 7.98 -7.99
N MET A 425 -18.24 8.47 -8.74
CA MET A 425 -18.15 9.88 -9.10
C MET A 425 -19.37 10.33 -9.90
N LYS A 426 -19.80 9.57 -10.91
CA LYS A 426 -20.99 9.85 -11.71
C LYS A 426 -22.26 9.85 -10.84
N ALA A 427 -22.40 8.91 -9.90
CA ALA A 427 -23.52 8.84 -8.98
C ALA A 427 -23.62 10.05 -8.04
N SER A 428 -22.52 10.81 -7.87
CA SER A 428 -22.49 12.10 -7.18
C SER A 428 -23.00 12.07 -5.73
N ASN A 429 -22.90 10.93 -5.06
CA ASN A 429 -23.46 10.73 -3.72
C ASN A 429 -22.45 10.97 -2.58
N LEU A 430 -22.05 12.22 -2.35
CA LEU A 430 -21.23 12.65 -1.21
C LEU A 430 -21.92 12.57 0.17
N ASN A 431 -21.10 12.41 1.21
CA ASN A 431 -21.41 12.52 2.62
C ASN A 431 -21.10 13.92 3.18
N GLU A 432 -21.94 14.90 2.82
CA GLU A 432 -21.83 16.29 3.28
C GLU A 432 -22.43 16.42 4.70
N ASP A 433 -21.62 16.12 5.72
CA ASP A 433 -21.94 16.49 7.11
C ASP A 433 -21.59 17.96 7.33
N ASP A 434 -22.56 18.84 7.05
CA ASP A 434 -22.39 20.30 7.19
C ASP A 434 -21.97 20.71 8.60
N LYS A 435 -22.42 20.00 9.64
CA LYS A 435 -22.04 20.32 11.02
C LYS A 435 -20.56 20.06 11.25
N PHE A 436 -20.07 18.92 10.79
CA PHE A 436 -18.64 18.59 10.85
C PHE A 436 -17.80 19.58 10.05
N TRP A 437 -18.16 19.83 8.79
CA TRP A 437 -17.37 20.72 7.93
C TRP A 437 -17.42 22.17 8.38
N ASN A 438 -18.54 22.67 8.90
CA ASN A 438 -18.58 24.01 9.50
C ASN A 438 -17.73 24.11 10.77
N LEU A 439 -17.60 23.03 11.56
CA LEU A 439 -16.70 22.99 12.71
C LEU A 439 -15.23 23.00 12.28
N VAL A 440 -14.87 22.15 11.31
CA VAL A 440 -13.50 22.05 10.80
C VAL A 440 -13.09 23.30 10.02
N LEU A 441 -14.01 23.99 9.34
CA LEU A 441 -13.71 25.18 8.54
C LEU A 441 -13.99 26.51 9.26
N GLY A 442 -14.65 26.48 10.42
CA GLY A 442 -15.08 27.68 11.16
C GLY A 442 -13.93 28.64 11.49
N GLU A 443 -14.23 29.93 11.63
CA GLU A 443 -13.32 31.10 11.80
C GLU A 443 -11.80 30.89 11.63
N LYS A 444 -11.36 30.24 10.54
CA LYS A 444 -9.95 30.12 10.18
C LYS A 444 -9.49 31.39 9.49
N LYS A 445 -8.95 32.33 10.27
CA LYS A 445 -8.46 33.64 9.81
C LYS A 445 -7.14 33.60 9.03
N ASP A 446 -6.66 32.42 8.65
CA ASP A 446 -5.43 32.26 7.87
C ASP A 446 -5.60 32.79 6.44
N SER A 447 -4.52 33.34 5.88
CA SER A 447 -4.45 33.88 4.52
C SER A 447 -4.48 32.82 3.41
N CYS A 448 -4.77 31.56 3.72
CA CYS A 448 -4.81 30.47 2.75
C CYS A 448 -6.18 30.33 2.10
N GLU A 449 -6.21 30.05 0.79
CA GLU A 449 -7.45 29.79 0.07
C GLU A 449 -8.04 28.44 0.50
N ILE A 450 -9.27 28.44 1.01
CA ILE A 450 -9.97 27.21 1.42
C ILE A 450 -11.04 26.88 0.39
N SER A 451 -10.97 25.68 -0.19
CA SER A 451 -11.96 25.13 -1.11
C SER A 451 -12.58 23.85 -0.54
N ILE A 452 -13.88 23.64 -0.77
CA ILE A 452 -14.57 22.39 -0.41
C ILE A 452 -15.44 21.86 -1.57
N LEU A 453 -15.34 20.56 -1.84
CA LEU A 453 -16.18 19.85 -2.80
C LEU A 453 -17.62 19.79 -2.28
N SER A 454 -18.60 20.11 -3.13
CA SER A 454 -20.01 20.06 -2.75
C SER A 454 -20.92 19.57 -3.89
N LYS A 455 -22.04 18.93 -3.54
CA LYS A 455 -23.13 18.64 -4.49
C LYS A 455 -23.86 19.90 -4.94
N MET A 456 -23.93 20.91 -4.07
CA MET A 456 -24.72 22.11 -4.31
C MET A 456 -23.96 23.11 -5.19
N VAL A 457 -24.70 23.74 -6.11
CA VAL A 457 -24.23 24.90 -6.87
C VAL A 457 -24.59 26.13 -6.06
N ILE A 458 -23.71 26.58 -5.18
CA ILE A 458 -23.99 27.78 -4.39
C ILE A 458 -23.53 29.01 -5.17
N ASN A 459 -24.50 29.75 -5.71
CA ASN A 459 -24.28 31.12 -6.16
C ASN A 459 -24.22 32.04 -4.94
N GLY A 460 -23.05 32.16 -4.33
CA GLY A 460 -22.84 33.06 -3.20
C GLY A 460 -21.48 32.86 -2.55
N LYS A 461 -20.66 33.90 -2.52
CA LYS A 461 -19.43 33.93 -1.73
C LYS A 461 -19.82 34.02 -0.25
N SER A 462 -19.83 32.90 0.49
CA SER A 462 -19.48 33.02 1.91
C SER A 462 -18.00 33.40 1.93
N ALA A 463 -17.66 34.58 2.43
CA ALA A 463 -16.42 35.31 2.13
C ALA A 463 -15.07 34.59 2.40
N GLN A 464 -15.09 33.37 2.93
CA GLN A 464 -13.92 32.65 3.44
C GLN A 464 -13.71 31.23 2.87
N VAL A 465 -14.73 30.63 2.23
CA VAL A 465 -14.63 29.24 1.69
C VAL A 465 -15.24 29.17 0.29
N ASN A 466 -14.44 28.70 -0.67
CA ASN A 466 -14.86 28.44 -2.04
C ASN A 466 -15.52 27.06 -2.16
N ARG A 467 -16.75 26.99 -2.65
CA ARG A 467 -17.44 25.71 -2.86
C ARG A 467 -17.30 25.28 -4.32
N VAL A 468 -16.70 24.11 -4.54
CA VAL A 468 -16.46 23.55 -5.87
C VAL A 468 -17.54 22.52 -6.18
N PRO A 469 -18.38 22.74 -7.22
CA PRO A 469 -19.44 21.79 -7.56
C PRO A 469 -18.87 20.46 -8.05
N LEU A 470 -19.31 19.34 -7.47
CA LEU A 470 -18.87 17.99 -7.86
C LEU A 470 -19.09 17.72 -9.36
N ARG A 471 -20.22 18.17 -9.92
CA ARG A 471 -20.50 18.02 -11.35
C ARG A 471 -19.41 18.62 -12.26
N LYS A 472 -18.79 19.73 -11.82
CA LYS A 472 -17.70 20.39 -12.55
C LYS A 472 -16.45 19.51 -12.48
N VAL A 473 -16.12 19.05 -11.27
CA VAL A 473 -14.98 18.15 -11.03
C VAL A 473 -15.11 16.85 -11.83
N VAL A 474 -16.28 16.22 -11.83
CA VAL A 474 -16.54 14.98 -12.60
C VAL A 474 -16.42 15.23 -14.10
N TYR A 475 -16.95 16.35 -14.61
CA TYR A 475 -16.83 16.72 -16.01
C TYR A 475 -15.37 16.93 -16.46
N GLU A 476 -14.55 17.56 -15.61
CA GLU A 476 -13.13 17.80 -15.89
C GLU A 476 -12.28 16.54 -15.74
N LEU A 477 -12.59 15.68 -14.77
CA LEU A 477 -11.75 14.55 -14.41
C LEU A 477 -12.01 13.31 -15.27
N LEU A 478 -13.25 13.02 -15.65
CA LEU A 478 -13.56 11.79 -16.40
C LEU A 478 -12.77 11.64 -17.72
N PRO A 479 -12.57 12.70 -18.55
CA PRO A 479 -11.76 12.62 -19.75
C PRO A 479 -10.28 12.30 -19.48
N GLU A 480 -9.72 12.80 -18.37
CA GLU A 480 -8.33 12.53 -17.95
C GLU A 480 -8.12 11.09 -17.45
N LEU A 481 -9.20 10.35 -17.22
CA LEU A 481 -9.23 8.96 -16.76
C LEU A 481 -9.63 7.98 -17.87
N GLU A 482 -9.86 8.46 -19.09
CA GLU A 482 -9.96 7.57 -20.24
C GLU A 482 -8.54 7.12 -20.61
N PRO A 483 -8.31 5.81 -20.88
CA PRO A 483 -7.06 5.40 -21.48
C PRO A 483 -6.84 6.29 -22.71
N ALA A 484 -5.67 6.90 -22.84
CA ALA A 484 -5.35 7.69 -24.03
C ALA A 484 -5.71 6.82 -25.22
N ARG A 485 -6.82 7.14 -25.91
CA ARG A 485 -7.16 6.49 -27.17
C ARG A 485 -5.87 6.59 -27.94
N SER A 486 -5.31 5.43 -28.33
CA SER A 486 -4.20 5.39 -29.27
C SER A 486 -4.46 6.51 -30.25
N LYS A 487 -3.60 7.55 -30.23
CA LYS A 487 -3.67 8.64 -31.20
C LYS A 487 -3.35 7.97 -32.51
N SER A 488 -4.39 7.36 -33.06
CA SER A 488 -4.44 6.71 -34.34
C SER A 488 -4.06 7.82 -35.27
N SER A 489 -2.87 7.70 -35.84
CA SER A 489 -2.60 8.00 -37.24
C SER A 489 -3.67 8.89 -37.90
N VAL A 490 -3.62 10.17 -37.57
CA VAL A 490 -4.13 11.29 -38.35
C VAL A 490 -2.88 12.16 -38.39
N THR A 491 -2.15 12.28 -39.49
CA THR A 491 -2.52 12.61 -40.87
C THR A 491 -1.23 12.44 -41.72
N PHE A 492 -1.14 12.42 -43.06
CA PHE A 492 -1.91 12.92 -44.19
C PHE A 492 -1.66 12.02 -45.40
#